data_AF-A0A529NU70-F1
#
_entry.id   AF-A0A529NU70-F1
#
_cell.length_a   1.000
_cell.length_b   1.000
_cell.length_c   1.000
_cell.angle_alpha   90.00
_cell.angle_beta   90.00
_cell.angle_gamma   90.00
#
_symmetry.space_group_name_H-M   'P 1'
#
loop_
_entity.id
_entity.type
_entity.pdbx_description
1 polymer ?
#
loop_
_entity_poly.entity_id
_entity_poly.type
_entity_poly.pdbx_seq_one_letter_code
_entity_poly.pdbx_strand_id
1 'polypeptide(L)'
;PSTHRCHRMHGHSYRVELTLQGPVDPVTGFVVDFFDVEAAFEPVLRQLDHHTLNEVKDLENPTAELISVWIWDRLKPSLGNLTQVKVFETPFCWAEYDGS
;
A
#
# COMPACT_ATOMS: atom_id res chain seq x y z
N PRO A 1 -1.68 -23.07 3.45
CA PRO A 1 -1.95 -24.42 4.03
C PRO A 1 -2.25 -24.34 5.52
N SER A 2 -3.15 -25.19 6.06
CA SER A 2 -3.51 -25.19 7.49
C SER A 2 -2.33 -25.49 8.43
N THR A 3 -1.30 -26.14 7.90
CA THR A 3 -0.04 -26.45 8.61
C THR A 3 1.01 -25.35 8.52
N HIS A 4 0.80 -24.31 7.70
CA HIS A 4 1.76 -23.23 7.52
C HIS A 4 1.70 -22.23 8.67
N ARG A 5 2.84 -21.69 9.09
CA ARG A 5 2.91 -20.78 10.25
C ARG A 5 2.03 -19.53 10.10
N CYS A 6 1.84 -19.03 8.88
CA CYS A 6 0.99 -17.86 8.60
C CYS A 6 -0.51 -18.13 8.76
N HIS A 7 -0.93 -19.37 8.98
CA HIS A 7 -2.32 -19.69 9.30
C HIS A 7 -2.71 -19.29 10.74
N ARG A 8 -1.73 -19.16 11.64
CA ARG A 8 -1.96 -18.68 13.01
C ARG A 8 -2.15 -17.17 13.00
N MET A 9 -2.89 -16.64 13.97
CA MET A 9 -2.95 -15.19 14.18
C MET A 9 -1.54 -14.68 14.52
N HIS A 10 -1.06 -13.73 13.72
CA HIS A 10 0.21 -13.02 13.87
C HIS A 10 0.10 -11.67 13.17
N GLY A 11 1.12 -10.83 13.31
CA GLY A 11 1.19 -9.55 12.63
C GLY A 11 2.63 -9.19 12.28
N HIS A 12 2.77 -8.08 11.56
CA HIS A 12 4.06 -7.56 11.10
C HIS A 12 4.08 -6.04 11.19
N SER A 13 5.28 -5.49 11.26
CA SER A 13 5.52 -4.07 10.96
C SER A 13 5.58 -3.91 9.45
N TYR A 14 4.42 -3.84 8.80
CA TYR A 14 4.33 -3.64 7.36
C TYR A 14 4.97 -2.31 6.96
N ARG A 15 5.66 -2.31 5.82
CA ARG A 15 6.10 -1.08 5.15
C ARG A 15 5.46 -1.00 3.78
N VAL A 16 4.92 0.17 3.43
CA VAL A 16 4.37 0.45 2.11
C VAL A 16 5.25 1.48 1.41
N GLU A 17 5.61 1.21 0.17
CA GLU A 17 6.27 2.17 -0.71
C GLU A 17 5.32 2.50 -1.88
N LEU A 18 5.07 3.78 -2.10
CA LEU A 18 4.29 4.30 -3.22
C LEU A 18 5.24 4.92 -4.24
N THR A 19 5.22 4.43 -5.47
CA THR A 19 5.98 5.01 -6.57
C THR A 19 5.06 5.88 -7.40
N LEU A 20 5.40 7.17 -7.54
CA LEU A 20 4.69 8.11 -8.38
C LEU A 20 5.62 8.59 -9.51
N GLN A 21 5.08 8.76 -10.71
CA GLN A 21 5.84 9.20 -11.88
C GLN A 21 5.12 10.32 -12.63
N GLY A 22 5.89 11.29 -13.11
CA GLY A 22 5.39 12.42 -13.87
C GLY A 22 6.52 13.40 -14.23
N PRO A 23 6.22 14.42 -15.03
CA PRO A 23 7.17 15.49 -15.28
C PRO A 23 7.47 16.25 -13.98
N VAL A 24 8.70 16.74 -13.85
CA VAL A 24 9.05 17.68 -12.78
C VAL A 24 8.40 19.03 -13.09
N ASP A 25 7.63 19.56 -12.16
CA ASP A 25 7.06 20.90 -12.29
C ASP A 25 8.19 21.96 -12.27
N PRO A 26 8.25 22.88 -13.25
CA PRO A 26 9.36 23.83 -13.38
C PRO A 26 9.35 24.95 -12.32
N VAL A 27 8.26 25.12 -11.57
CA VAL A 27 8.12 26.12 -10.51
C VAL A 27 8.44 25.51 -9.15
N THR A 28 7.87 24.35 -8.84
CA THR A 28 8.05 23.69 -7.53
C THR A 28 9.31 22.82 -7.48
N GLY A 29 9.76 22.29 -8.63
CA GLY A 29 10.89 21.37 -8.72
C GLY A 29 10.56 19.93 -8.31
N PHE A 30 9.28 19.58 -8.11
CA PHE A 30 8.84 18.25 -7.71
C PHE A 30 7.94 17.61 -8.76
N VAL A 31 7.86 16.27 -8.75
CA VAL A 31 6.84 15.53 -9.52
C VAL A 31 5.47 15.63 -8.84
N VAL A 32 5.46 15.59 -7.51
CA VAL A 32 4.29 15.70 -6.64
C VAL A 32 4.77 16.21 -5.28
N ASP A 33 3.94 16.98 -4.57
CA ASP A 33 4.22 17.35 -3.19
C ASP A 33 4.01 16.12 -2.27
N PHE A 34 4.94 15.87 -1.36
CA PHE A 34 4.81 14.77 -0.41
C PHE A 34 3.60 14.95 0.53
N PHE A 35 3.22 16.19 0.87
CA PHE A 35 2.03 16.43 1.68
C PHE A 35 0.73 16.01 0.99
N ASP A 36 0.65 16.14 -0.33
CA ASP A 36 -0.51 15.67 -1.10
C ASP A 36 -0.58 14.15 -1.10
N VAL A 37 0.57 13.47 -1.20
CA VAL A 37 0.66 12.01 -1.11
C VAL A 37 0.27 11.52 0.29
N GLU A 38 0.76 12.18 1.34
CA GLU A 38 0.38 11.88 2.73
C GLU A 38 -1.12 12.07 2.96
N ALA A 39 -1.69 13.20 2.51
CA ALA A 39 -3.12 13.48 2.65
C ALA A 39 -4.00 12.46 1.91
N ALA A 40 -3.56 11.99 0.73
CA ALA A 40 -4.25 10.94 -0.01
C ALA A 40 -4.13 9.56 0.66
N PHE A 41 -2.98 9.25 1.25
CA PHE A 41 -2.72 7.94 1.87
C PHE A 41 -3.28 7.82 3.30
N GLU A 42 -3.36 8.90 4.07
CA GLU A 42 -3.79 8.89 5.47
C GLU A 42 -5.13 8.17 5.71
N PRO A 43 -6.20 8.36 4.92
CA PRO A 43 -7.46 7.64 5.11
C PRO A 43 -7.35 6.13 4.85
N VAL A 44 -6.42 5.72 3.99
CA VAL A 44 -6.13 4.32 3.68
C VAL A 44 -5.30 3.72 4.81
N LEU A 45 -4.24 4.42 5.24
CA LEU A 45 -3.36 4.00 6.33
C LEU A 45 -4.13 3.79 7.63
N ARG A 46 -5.06 4.68 7.98
CA ARG A 46 -5.89 4.56 9.21
C ARG A 46 -6.74 3.30 9.27
N GLN A 47 -7.09 2.71 8.13
CA GLN A 47 -7.83 1.44 8.09
C GLN A 47 -6.91 0.23 8.35
N LEU A 48 -5.60 0.39 8.19
CA LEU A 48 -4.60 -0.68 8.26
C LEU A 48 -3.79 -0.64 9.56
N ASP A 49 -3.30 0.55 9.93
CA ASP A 49 -2.40 0.72 11.07
C ASP A 49 -3.12 0.36 12.38
N HIS A 50 -2.48 -0.45 13.22
CA HIS A 50 -3.03 -0.96 14.48
C HIS A 50 -4.39 -1.69 14.37
N HIS A 51 -4.72 -2.26 13.20
CA HIS A 51 -5.94 -3.05 12.99
C HIS A 51 -5.66 -4.51 12.59
N THR A 52 -6.63 -5.39 12.83
CA THR A 52 -6.63 -6.76 12.30
C THR A 52 -7.01 -6.71 10.82
N LEU A 53 -6.07 -6.96 9.92
CA LEU A 53 -6.30 -6.80 8.47
C LEU A 53 -7.44 -7.67 7.91
N ASN A 54 -7.66 -8.86 8.46
CA ASN A 54 -8.76 -9.74 8.06
C ASN A 54 -10.16 -9.14 8.29
N GLU A 55 -10.28 -8.14 9.17
CA GLU A 55 -11.54 -7.47 9.51
C GLU A 55 -11.77 -6.22 8.64
N VAL A 56 -10.74 -5.80 7.89
CA VAL A 56 -10.84 -4.68 6.96
C VAL A 56 -11.62 -5.14 5.73
N LYS A 57 -12.64 -4.36 5.38
CA LYS A 57 -13.51 -4.64 4.24
C LYS A 57 -12.69 -4.84 2.95
N ASP A 58 -13.01 -5.91 2.21
CA ASP A 58 -12.35 -6.32 0.97
C ASP A 58 -10.90 -6.80 1.15
N LEU A 59 -10.48 -7.11 2.38
CA LEU A 59 -9.12 -7.58 2.73
C LEU A 59 -9.13 -8.83 3.64
N GLU A 60 -10.13 -9.69 3.49
CA GLU A 60 -10.34 -10.86 4.36
C GLU A 60 -9.19 -11.88 4.29
N ASN A 61 -8.41 -11.87 3.19
CA ASN A 61 -7.18 -12.64 2.98
C ASN A 61 -5.97 -11.71 2.76
N PRO A 62 -5.36 -11.16 3.82
CA PRO A 62 -4.39 -10.06 3.74
C PRO A 62 -2.97 -10.56 3.41
N THR A 63 -2.77 -11.19 2.25
CA THR A 63 -1.41 -11.46 1.75
C THR A 63 -0.78 -10.15 1.25
N ALA A 64 0.55 -10.06 1.17
CA ALA A 64 1.23 -8.86 0.69
C ALA A 64 0.76 -8.45 -0.72
N GLU A 65 0.49 -9.43 -1.59
CA GLU A 65 -0.05 -9.22 -2.95
C GLU A 65 -1.46 -8.63 -2.94
N LEU A 66 -2.34 -9.10 -2.06
CA LEU A 66 -3.70 -8.59 -1.99
C LEU A 66 -3.76 -7.23 -1.28
N ILE A 67 -2.87 -6.98 -0.30
CA ILE A 67 -2.73 -5.66 0.32
C ILE A 67 -2.24 -4.63 -0.72
N SER A 68 -1.28 -4.97 -1.60
CA SER A 68 -0.78 -4.01 -2.60
C SER A 68 -1.86 -3.62 -3.62
N VAL A 69 -2.67 -4.58 -4.08
CA VAL A 69 -3.84 -4.32 -4.94
C VAL A 69 -4.89 -3.47 -4.20
N TRP A 70 -5.20 -3.83 -2.95
CA TRP A 70 -6.21 -3.13 -2.15
C TRP A 70 -5.85 -1.65 -1.91
N ILE A 71 -4.57 -1.38 -1.64
CA ILE A 71 -4.04 -0.02 -1.51
C ILE A 71 -4.10 0.71 -2.86
N TRP A 72 -3.69 0.05 -3.95
CA TRP A 72 -3.73 0.63 -5.30
C TRP A 72 -5.14 1.09 -5.67
N ASP A 73 -6.15 0.22 -5.53
CA ASP A 73 -7.53 0.51 -5.95
C ASP A 73 -8.11 1.73 -5.21
N ARG A 74 -7.68 1.96 -3.97
CA ARG A 74 -8.11 3.10 -3.15
C ARG A 74 -7.35 4.38 -3.46
N LEU A 75 -6.07 4.28 -3.81
CA LEU A 75 -5.23 5.45 -4.07
C LEU A 75 -5.29 5.92 -5.52
N LYS A 76 -5.30 5.01 -6.50
CA LYS A 76 -5.19 5.34 -7.93
C LYS A 76 -6.22 6.39 -8.42
N PRO A 77 -7.48 6.43 -7.94
CA PRO A 77 -8.42 7.48 -8.33
C PRO A 77 -8.05 8.89 -7.86
N SER A 78 -7.33 9.02 -6.73
CA SER A 78 -6.90 10.30 -6.15
C SER A 78 -5.45 10.67 -6.50
N LEU A 79 -4.60 9.66 -6.70
CA LEU A 79 -3.20 9.76 -7.12
C LEU A 79 -3.05 9.17 -8.52
N GLY A 80 -3.47 9.91 -9.55
CA GLY A 80 -3.45 9.44 -10.94
C GLY A 80 -2.05 9.07 -11.47
N ASN A 81 -1.02 9.70 -10.91
CA ASN A 81 0.40 9.47 -11.20
C ASN A 81 1.03 8.30 -10.40
N LEU A 82 0.27 7.59 -9.57
CA LEU A 82 0.71 6.36 -8.91
C LEU A 82 1.01 5.28 -9.97
N THR A 83 2.20 4.70 -9.95
CA THR A 83 2.63 3.67 -10.91
C THR A 83 3.01 2.36 -10.26
N GLN A 84 3.27 2.34 -8.95
CA GLN A 84 3.52 1.10 -8.23
C GLN A 84 3.15 1.24 -6.76
N VAL A 85 2.60 0.16 -6.19
CA VAL A 85 2.48 -0.03 -4.73
C VAL A 85 3.29 -1.25 -4.36
N LYS A 86 4.21 -1.09 -3.41
CA LYS A 86 5.01 -2.19 -2.86
C LYS A 86 4.72 -2.37 -1.38
N VAL A 87 4.44 -3.60 -0.96
CA VAL A 87 4.08 -3.95 0.41
C VAL A 87 5.07 -4.97 0.95
N PHE A 88 5.81 -4.59 1.98
CA PHE A 88 6.76 -5.43 2.69
C PHE A 88 6.08 -6.05 3.91
N GLU A 89 6.01 -7.38 3.96
CA GLU A 89 5.60 -8.13 5.16
C GLU A 89 6.76 -8.20 6.16
N THR A 90 7.99 -8.30 5.66
CA THR A 90 9.22 -8.22 6.46
C THR A 90 10.25 -7.38 5.69
N PRO A 91 11.40 -6.99 6.29
CA PRO A 91 12.38 -6.15 5.59
C PRO A 91 12.89 -6.68 4.24
N PHE A 92 12.78 -7.99 4.00
CA PHE A 92 13.31 -8.65 2.79
C PHE A 92 12.27 -9.41 1.97
N CYS A 93 10.99 -9.37 2.35
CA CYS A 93 9.91 -10.05 1.64
C CYS A 93 8.80 -9.07 1.32
N TRP A 94 8.51 -8.88 0.04
CA TRP A 94 7.49 -7.95 -0.43
C TRP A 94 6.72 -8.50 -1.62
N ALA A 95 5.56 -7.89 -1.88
CA ALA A 95 4.85 -7.95 -3.14
C ALA A 95 4.79 -6.54 -3.74
N GLU A 96 4.68 -6.46 -5.06
CA GLU A 96 4.49 -5.21 -5.79
C GLU A 96 3.34 -5.35 -6.79
N TYR A 97 2.62 -4.25 -7.00
CA TYR A 97 1.52 -4.15 -7.95
C TYR A 97 1.64 -2.84 -8.73
N ASP A 98 1.52 -2.92 -10.05
CA ASP A 98 1.69 -1.79 -10.99
C ASP A 98 0.41 -1.47 -11.79
N GLY A 99 -0.70 -2.14 -11.48
CA GLY A 99 -1.99 -1.97 -12.15
C GLY A 99 -2.28 -2.98 -13.26
N SER A 100 -1.48 -4.05 -13.41
CA SER A 100 -1.67 -5.13 -14.41
C SER A 100 -1.90 -6.52 -13.84
#